data_AF-A0A524AF30-F1
#
_entry.id   AF-A0A524AF30-F1
#
_cell.length_a   1.000
_cell.length_b   1.000
_cell.length_c   1.000
_cell.angle_alpha   90.00
_cell.angle_beta   90.00
_cell.angle_gamma   90.00
#
_symmetry.space_group_name_H-M   'P 1'
#
loop_
_entity.id
_entity.type
_entity.pdbx_description
1 polymer ?
#
loop_
_entity_poly.entity_id
_entity_poly.type
_entity_poly.pdbx_seq_one_letter_code
_entity_poly.pdbx_strand_id
1 'polypeptide(L)'
;NAGVDHSNVDPEYVTMLPDDPDASAARVRDSIKRKLNVNVAVIITDTQGRAFRRGCVGVAVGVTGMNPLLDLRGKRDLYGKELSVTITSPADALAAAAAVVMGEASEGTPVVVVKGASYDRSQGSARELMRPPEQDLFR
;
A
#
# COMPACT_ATOMS: atom_id res chain seq x y z
N ASN A 1 -9.06 15.10 -4.12
CA ASN A 1 -8.26 16.07 -3.34
C ASN A 1 -6.76 15.94 -3.60
N ALA A 2 -6.28 15.09 -4.52
CA ALA A 2 -4.85 14.84 -4.74
C ALA A 2 -4.09 14.37 -3.47
N GLY A 3 -4.78 13.67 -2.56
CA GLY A 3 -4.20 13.21 -1.30
C GLY A 3 -3.99 14.31 -0.27
N VAL A 4 -4.61 15.49 -0.44
CA VAL A 4 -4.62 16.56 0.56
C VAL A 4 -5.72 16.30 1.57
N ASP A 5 -5.36 16.21 2.85
CA ASP A 5 -6.26 15.97 3.96
C ASP A 5 -6.36 17.19 4.90
N HIS A 6 -7.56 17.47 5.38
CA HIS A 6 -7.88 18.52 6.35
C HIS A 6 -8.19 17.95 7.74
N SER A 7 -8.30 16.63 7.86
CA SER A 7 -8.57 15.94 9.11
C SER A 7 -7.28 15.64 9.88
N ASN A 8 -7.39 15.47 11.20
CA ASN A 8 -6.29 15.13 12.11
C ASN A 8 -5.05 16.07 12.01
N VAL A 9 -5.27 17.31 11.59
CA VAL A 9 -4.28 18.38 11.51
C VAL A 9 -4.84 19.62 12.18
N ASP A 10 -3.95 20.52 12.60
CA ASP A 10 -4.34 21.83 13.10
C ASP A 10 -5.23 22.56 12.06
N PRO A 11 -6.34 23.23 12.47
CA PRO A 11 -7.31 23.83 11.55
C PRO A 11 -6.75 24.82 10.53
N GLU A 12 -5.58 25.42 10.79
CA GLU A 12 -4.95 26.37 9.85
C GLU A 12 -4.13 25.68 8.75
N TYR A 13 -3.97 24.35 8.82
CA TYR A 13 -3.08 23.58 7.97
C TYR A 13 -3.82 22.47 7.22
N VAL A 14 -3.12 21.95 6.22
CA VAL A 14 -3.50 20.75 5.49
C VAL A 14 -2.32 19.80 5.45
N THR A 15 -2.61 18.51 5.46
CA THR A 15 -1.59 17.47 5.27
C THR A 15 -1.55 17.09 3.80
N MET A 16 -0.37 17.15 3.20
CA MET A 16 -0.13 16.63 1.86
C MET A 16 0.47 15.23 1.95
N LEU A 17 0.28 14.43 0.90
CA LEU A 17 1.10 13.24 0.73
C LEU A 17 2.60 13.60 0.73
N PRO A 18 3.48 12.70 1.20
CA PRO A 18 4.91 12.90 1.05
C PRO A 18 5.29 13.10 -0.42
N ASP A 19 6.28 13.97 -0.70
CA ASP A 19 6.80 14.18 -2.06
C ASP A 19 7.27 12.88 -2.72
N ASP A 20 7.85 11.99 -1.91
CA ASP A 20 8.22 10.63 -2.29
C ASP A 20 7.87 9.65 -1.14
N PRO A 21 6.68 9.02 -1.20
CA PRO A 21 6.25 8.06 -0.19
C PRO A 21 7.11 6.79 -0.17
N ASP A 22 7.62 6.33 -1.32
CA ASP A 22 8.50 5.15 -1.39
C ASP A 22 9.84 5.45 -0.68
N ALA A 23 10.43 6.63 -0.91
CA ALA A 23 11.63 7.06 -0.20
C ALA A 23 11.37 7.23 1.31
N SER A 24 10.19 7.69 1.68
CA SER A 24 9.76 7.79 3.08
C SER A 24 9.68 6.41 3.73
N ALA A 25 9.07 5.44 3.05
CA ALA A 25 9.00 4.05 3.48
C ALA A 25 10.41 3.42 3.62
N ALA A 26 11.30 3.70 2.66
CA ALA A 26 12.70 3.25 2.68
C ALA A 26 13.46 3.77 3.90
N ARG A 27 13.32 5.07 4.24
CA ARG A 27 13.95 5.66 5.43
C ARG A 27 13.46 4.99 6.72
N VAL A 28 12.17 4.70 6.82
CA VAL A 28 11.59 3.99 7.98
C VAL A 28 12.15 2.57 8.06
N ARG A 29 12.14 1.82 6.94
CA ARG A 29 12.69 0.47 6.86
C ARG A 29 14.17 0.42 7.27
N ASP A 30 14.98 1.34 6.76
CA ASP A 30 16.40 1.42 7.10
C ASP A 30 16.62 1.74 8.57
N SER A 31 15.79 2.61 9.16
CA SER A 31 15.83 2.91 10.59
C SER A 31 15.50 1.67 11.43
N ILE A 32 14.45 0.92 11.06
CA ILE A 32 14.09 -0.35 11.71
C ILE A 32 15.25 -1.34 11.61
N LYS A 33 15.82 -1.52 10.42
CA LYS A 33 16.96 -2.42 10.20
C LYS A 33 18.16 -2.03 11.05
N ARG A 34 18.53 -0.74 11.09
CA ARG A 34 19.67 -0.26 11.88
C ARG A 34 19.46 -0.44 13.38
N LYS A 35 18.25 -0.14 13.90
CA LYS A 35 17.97 -0.15 15.34
C LYS A 35 17.69 -1.55 15.88
N LEU A 36 17.05 -2.40 15.09
CA LEU A 36 16.52 -3.70 15.55
C LEU A 36 17.16 -4.90 14.85
N ASN A 37 18.01 -4.68 13.83
CA ASN A 37 18.58 -5.73 12.98
C ASN A 37 17.52 -6.66 12.34
N VAL A 38 16.35 -6.10 12.05
CA VAL A 38 15.22 -6.81 11.44
C VAL A 38 14.99 -6.29 10.03
N ASN A 39 14.82 -7.20 9.07
CA ASN A 39 14.52 -6.87 7.68
C ASN A 39 13.02 -7.10 7.40
N VAL A 40 12.29 -6.01 7.20
CA VAL A 40 10.85 -5.99 6.95
C VAL A 40 10.55 -5.23 5.66
N ALA A 41 9.37 -5.48 5.11
CA ALA A 41 8.72 -4.55 4.20
C ALA A 41 8.05 -3.41 4.99
N VAL A 42 7.90 -2.24 4.36
CA VAL A 42 7.17 -1.10 4.92
C VAL A 42 6.21 -0.59 3.84
N ILE A 43 4.97 -0.34 4.25
CA ILE A 43 3.93 0.26 3.43
C ILE A 43 3.49 1.56 4.12
N ILE A 44 3.45 2.65 3.37
CA ILE A 44 2.74 3.89 3.76
C ILE A 44 1.36 3.81 3.14
N THR A 45 0.34 4.05 3.96
CA THR A 45 -1.06 3.91 3.58
C THR A 45 -1.76 5.25 3.60
N ASP A 46 -2.76 5.41 2.74
CA ASP A 46 -3.68 6.54 2.73
C ASP A 46 -5.11 6.05 2.47
N THR A 47 -6.10 6.81 2.95
CA THR A 47 -7.51 6.44 2.84
C THR A 47 -8.09 6.97 1.54
N GLN A 48 -8.60 6.06 0.70
CA GLN A 48 -9.15 6.42 -0.60
C GLN A 48 -10.52 5.78 -0.86
N GLY A 49 -11.37 6.52 -1.58
CA GLY A 49 -12.57 5.98 -2.20
C GLY A 49 -12.23 5.07 -3.39
N ARG A 50 -13.22 4.37 -3.93
CA ARG A 50 -13.04 3.53 -5.12
C ARG A 50 -14.29 3.52 -5.99
N ALA A 51 -14.09 3.36 -7.29
CA ALA A 51 -15.18 3.37 -8.26
C ALA A 51 -16.26 2.31 -7.93
N PHE A 52 -17.52 2.65 -8.26
CA PHE A 52 -18.69 1.78 -8.20
C PHE A 52 -19.10 1.26 -6.81
N ARG A 53 -18.43 1.66 -5.74
CA ARG A 53 -18.71 1.18 -4.38
C ARG A 53 -18.68 2.30 -3.37
N ARG A 54 -19.52 2.19 -2.33
CA ARG A 54 -19.53 3.11 -1.19
C ARG A 54 -18.42 2.75 -0.18
N GLY A 55 -18.00 3.75 0.59
CA GLY A 55 -16.98 3.64 1.63
C GLY A 55 -15.54 3.74 1.10
N CYS A 56 -14.67 4.29 1.93
CA CYS A 56 -13.22 4.36 1.70
C CYS A 56 -12.51 3.11 2.25
N VAL A 57 -11.29 2.88 1.79
CA VAL A 57 -10.38 1.83 2.29
C VAL A 57 -8.96 2.38 2.31
N GLY A 58 -8.09 1.81 3.14
CA GLY A 58 -6.66 2.04 3.05
C GLY A 58 -6.08 1.46 1.76
N VAL A 59 -5.25 2.24 1.07
CA VAL A 59 -4.47 1.81 -0.11
C VAL A 59 -2.99 2.13 0.11
N ALA A 60 -2.12 1.43 -0.60
CA ALA A 60 -0.68 1.67 -0.52
C ALA A 60 -0.30 2.89 -1.37
N VAL A 61 0.31 3.90 -0.76
CA VAL A 61 0.85 5.08 -1.45
C VAL A 61 2.38 5.10 -1.48
N GLY A 62 3.04 4.33 -0.61
CA GLY A 62 4.48 4.10 -0.62
C GLY A 62 4.81 2.68 -0.19
N VAL A 63 5.79 2.03 -0.82
CA VAL A 63 6.17 0.63 -0.58
C VAL A 63 7.69 0.47 -0.63
N THR A 64 8.25 -0.38 0.24
CA THR A 64 9.63 -0.87 0.13
C THR A 64 9.78 -2.27 0.72
N GLY A 65 10.75 -3.04 0.23
CA GLY A 65 11.09 -4.36 0.78
C GLY A 65 10.14 -5.49 0.38
N MET A 66 9.20 -5.21 -0.51
CA MET A 66 8.28 -6.19 -1.10
C MET A 66 7.95 -5.85 -2.55
N ASN A 67 7.46 -6.84 -3.28
CA ASN A 67 6.78 -6.65 -4.55
C ASN A 67 5.34 -6.19 -4.27
N PRO A 68 4.93 -5.00 -4.72
CA PRO A 68 3.58 -4.49 -4.48
C PRO A 68 2.51 -5.28 -5.24
N LEU A 69 2.90 -5.89 -6.37
CA LEU A 69 2.06 -6.75 -7.18
C LEU A 69 2.53 -8.21 -7.13
N LEU A 70 1.60 -9.14 -7.24
CA LEU A 70 1.88 -10.56 -7.41
C LEU A 70 1.28 -11.00 -8.74
N ASP A 71 2.15 -11.22 -9.73
CA ASP A 71 1.76 -11.73 -11.03
C ASP A 71 1.65 -13.26 -10.99
N LEU A 72 0.42 -13.75 -11.08
CA LEU A 72 0.10 -15.17 -11.07
C LEU A 72 -0.13 -15.72 -12.48
N ARG A 73 0.06 -14.92 -13.53
CA ARG A 73 -0.09 -15.39 -14.91
C ARG A 73 0.93 -16.50 -15.20
N GLY A 74 0.49 -17.53 -15.93
CA GLY A 74 1.30 -18.73 -16.18
C GLY A 74 1.34 -19.73 -15.01
N LYS A 75 0.86 -19.37 -13.81
CA LYS A 75 0.67 -20.35 -12.72
C LYS A 75 -0.57 -21.20 -13.01
N ARG A 76 -0.60 -22.40 -12.42
CA ARG A 76 -1.73 -23.32 -12.52
C ARG A 76 -2.62 -23.24 -11.28
N ASP A 77 -3.92 -23.29 -11.49
CA ASP A 77 -4.91 -23.40 -10.42
C ASP A 77 -4.99 -24.84 -9.85
N LEU A 78 -5.94 -25.05 -8.93
CA LEU A 78 -6.16 -26.35 -8.27
C LEU A 78 -6.53 -27.49 -9.24
N TYR A 79 -6.98 -27.17 -10.45
CA TYR A 79 -7.36 -28.13 -11.48
C TYR A 79 -6.36 -28.18 -12.64
N GLY A 80 -5.19 -27.55 -12.46
CA GLY A 80 -4.12 -27.55 -13.45
C GLY A 80 -4.34 -26.59 -14.62
N LYS A 81 -5.37 -25.73 -14.58
CA LYS A 81 -5.63 -24.71 -15.61
C LYS A 81 -4.72 -23.51 -15.38
N GLU A 82 -4.15 -22.99 -16.46
CA GLU A 82 -3.27 -21.83 -16.41
C GLU A 82 -4.07 -20.54 -16.18
N LEU A 83 -3.56 -19.68 -15.29
CA LEU A 83 -4.07 -18.34 -15.04
C LEU A 83 -3.56 -17.38 -16.11
N SER A 84 -4.47 -16.64 -16.77
CA SER A 84 -4.13 -15.77 -17.90
C SER A 84 -4.09 -14.28 -17.56
N VAL A 85 -4.83 -13.83 -16.54
CA VAL A 85 -5.03 -12.39 -16.24
C VAL A 85 -4.76 -12.03 -14.79
N THR A 86 -4.43 -13.01 -13.95
CA THR A 86 -4.44 -12.83 -12.50
C THR A 86 -3.20 -12.10 -12.02
N ILE A 87 -3.37 -10.82 -11.69
CA ILE A 87 -2.40 -10.01 -10.94
C ILE A 87 -3.12 -9.54 -9.67
N THR A 88 -2.52 -9.75 -8.51
CA THR A 88 -3.06 -9.27 -7.22
C THR A 88 -2.15 -8.21 -6.62
N SER A 89 -2.69 -7.36 -5.74
CA SER A 89 -1.93 -6.36 -4.99
C SER A 89 -1.84 -6.78 -3.53
N PRO A 90 -0.81 -7.55 -3.11
CA PRO A 90 -0.58 -7.81 -1.69
C PRO A 90 -0.36 -6.51 -0.91
N ALA A 91 0.22 -5.47 -1.51
CA ALA A 91 0.42 -4.18 -0.86
C ALA A 91 -0.93 -3.52 -0.48
N ASP A 92 -1.87 -3.40 -1.42
CA ASP A 92 -3.19 -2.81 -1.11
C ASP A 92 -4.03 -3.69 -0.19
N ALA A 93 -3.92 -5.02 -0.31
CA ALA A 93 -4.63 -5.92 0.57
C ALA A 93 -4.17 -5.75 2.03
N LEU A 94 -2.86 -5.62 2.25
CA LEU A 94 -2.29 -5.35 3.57
C LEU A 94 -2.61 -3.94 4.07
N ALA A 95 -2.57 -2.94 3.19
CA ALA A 95 -2.94 -1.57 3.52
C ALA A 95 -4.40 -1.47 3.99
N ALA A 96 -5.33 -2.10 3.25
CA ALA A 96 -6.74 -2.13 3.61
C ALA A 96 -6.98 -2.85 4.95
N ALA A 97 -6.27 -3.95 5.20
CA ALA A 97 -6.35 -4.66 6.48
C ALA A 97 -5.79 -3.83 7.65
N ALA A 98 -4.69 -3.09 7.41
CA ALA A 98 -4.11 -2.21 8.42
C ALA A 98 -5.04 -1.05 8.76
N ALA A 99 -5.71 -0.43 7.78
CA ALA A 99 -6.63 0.68 7.99
C ALA A 99 -7.79 0.33 8.96
N VAL A 100 -8.29 -0.90 8.91
CA VAL A 100 -9.32 -1.39 9.86
C VAL A 100 -8.84 -1.31 11.32
N VAL A 101 -7.54 -1.50 11.56
CA VAL A 101 -6.94 -1.43 12.90
C VAL A 101 -6.54 -0.01 13.26
N MET A 102 -6.06 0.77 12.27
CA MET A 102 -5.66 2.16 12.48
C MET A 102 -6.83 3.05 12.88
N GLY A 103 -8.01 2.79 12.32
CA GLY A 103 -9.16 3.69 12.39
C GLY A 103 -9.03 4.83 11.39
N GLU A 104 -10.11 5.61 11.26
CA GLU A 104 -10.23 6.71 10.29
C GLU A 104 -10.44 8.06 10.98
N ALA A 105 -10.37 8.11 12.31
CA ALA A 105 -10.70 9.28 13.12
C ALA A 105 -9.62 9.51 14.21
N SER A 106 -10.03 9.50 15.48
CA SER A 106 -9.20 9.90 16.61
C SER A 106 -8.62 8.71 17.39
N GLU A 107 -8.60 7.51 16.81
CA GLU A 107 -8.14 6.28 17.45
C GLU A 107 -6.64 6.33 17.79
N GLY A 108 -5.86 7.18 17.10
CA GLY A 108 -4.46 7.45 17.44
C GLY A 108 -3.53 6.26 17.21
N THR A 109 -3.87 5.36 16.27
CA THR A 109 -3.07 4.16 15.94
C THR A 109 -2.45 4.29 14.53
N PRO A 110 -1.36 5.06 14.35
CA PRO A 110 -0.81 5.34 13.02
C PRO A 110 0.10 4.24 12.45
N VAL A 111 0.38 3.18 13.24
CA VAL A 111 1.31 2.12 12.85
C VAL A 111 0.74 0.75 13.21
N VAL A 112 0.74 -0.17 12.24
CA VAL A 112 0.31 -1.55 12.40
C VAL A 112 1.43 -2.50 11.98
N VAL A 113 1.65 -3.56 12.76
CA VAL A 113 2.62 -4.62 12.43
C VAL A 113 1.88 -5.87 11.98
N VAL A 114 2.04 -6.22 10.70
CA VAL A 114 1.49 -7.48 10.16
C VAL A 114 2.54 -8.58 10.25
N LYS A 115 2.17 -9.71 10.85
CA LYS A 115 3.02 -10.92 10.94
C LYS A 115 2.37 -12.08 10.19
N GLY A 116 3.19 -12.91 9.56
CA GLY A 116 2.73 -14.10 8.82
C GLY A 116 2.19 -13.81 7.41
N ALA A 117 2.29 -12.56 6.93
CA ALA A 117 1.93 -12.22 5.55
C ALA A 117 2.91 -12.87 4.56
N SER A 118 2.36 -13.47 3.50
CA SER A 118 3.13 -13.98 2.37
C SER A 118 3.25 -12.89 1.30
N TYR A 119 4.48 -12.50 0.98
CA TYR A 119 4.80 -11.57 -0.09
C TYR A 119 6.21 -11.84 -0.63
N ASP A 120 6.43 -11.51 -1.89
CA ASP A 120 7.75 -11.61 -2.49
C ASP A 120 8.62 -10.44 -2.03
N ARG A 121 9.81 -10.73 -1.50
CA ARG A 121 10.78 -9.70 -1.14
C ARG A 121 11.41 -9.12 -2.40
N SER A 122 11.28 -7.82 -2.60
CA SER A 122 11.91 -7.10 -3.70
C SER A 122 12.18 -5.64 -3.31
N GLN A 123 12.66 -4.84 -4.26
CA GLN A 123 12.75 -3.38 -4.14
C GLN A 123 11.63 -2.72 -4.96
N GLY A 124 10.40 -3.23 -4.83
CA GLY A 124 9.26 -2.70 -5.55
C GLY A 124 8.82 -1.32 -5.04
N SER A 125 7.98 -0.66 -5.82
CA SER A 125 7.54 0.74 -5.64
C SER A 125 6.03 0.87 -5.77
N ALA A 126 5.40 1.76 -4.99
CA ALA A 126 3.97 2.04 -5.14
C ALA A 126 3.59 2.53 -6.56
N ARG A 127 4.56 3.04 -7.34
CA ARG A 127 4.35 3.41 -8.76
C ARG A 127 3.94 2.24 -9.63
N GLU A 128 4.34 1.02 -9.28
CA GLU A 128 3.95 -0.19 -10.02
C GLU A 128 2.45 -0.52 -9.85
N LEU A 129 1.81 -0.01 -8.79
CA LEU A 129 0.36 -0.14 -8.59
C LEU A 129 -0.43 0.76 -9.54
N MET A 130 0.19 1.83 -10.02
CA MET A 130 -0.45 2.76 -10.94
C MET A 130 -0.50 2.14 -12.34
N ARG A 131 -1.70 2.13 -12.94
CA ARG A 131 -1.81 1.72 -14.33
C ARG A 131 -1.03 2.68 -15.23
N PRO A 132 -0.25 2.17 -16.19
CA PRO A 132 0.32 3.00 -17.25
C PRO A 132 -0.79 3.76 -17.98
N PRO A 133 -0.57 5.01 -18.41
CA PRO A 133 -1.58 5.82 -19.09
C PRO A 133 -2.23 5.12 -20.29
N GLU A 134 -1.46 4.34 -21.05
CA GLU A 134 -1.92 3.57 -22.20
C GLU A 134 -2.86 2.40 -21.86
N GLN A 135 -2.91 1.99 -20.59
CA GLN A 135 -3.79 0.94 -20.07
C GLN A 135 -4.97 1.51 -19.24
N ASP A 136 -4.99 2.82 -19.00
CA ASP A 136 -6.00 3.46 -18.17
C ASP A 136 -7.17 3.99 -19.01
N LEU A 137 -8.15 3.12 -19.25
CA LEU A 137 -9.37 3.44 -20.02
C LEU A 137 -10.36 4.36 -19.29
N PHE A 138 -10.08 4.74 -18.03
CA PHE A 138 -10.97 5.52 -17.18
C PHE A 138 -10.48 6.95 -16.89
N ARG A 139 -9.24 7.26 -17.29
CA ARG A 139 -8.60 8.55 -17.08
C ARG A 139 -8.98 9.59 -18.12
#